data_AF-A0A9E2YUS0-F1
#
_entry.id   AF-A0A9E2YUS0-F1
#
_cell.length_a   1.000
_cell.length_b   1.000
_cell.length_c   1.000
_cell.angle_alpha   90.00
_cell.angle_beta   90.00
_cell.angle_gamma   90.00
#
_symmetry.space_group_name_H-M   'P 1'
#
loop_
_entity.id
_entity.type
_entity.pdbx_description
1 polymer ?
#
loop_
_entity_poly.entity_id
_entity_poly.type
_entity_poly.pdbx_seq_one_letter_code
_entity_poly.pdbx_strand_id
1 'polypeptide(L)'
;RVGGGTSVNAIPYEAWMEVDMRSADEASLKAVDEKFKAAVQEAVNEENHRWNDRGKLSVSPELVGLRPTGQTPADSPIVQTALAVSRALGIKEQLREGSTDSNVPMNLHIPAVTISGGGIGTGAHSLGEAFDPKDSWQGTQRAILLAVSLAR
;
A
#
# COMPACT_ATOMS: atom_id res chain seq x y z
N ARG A 1 12.20 -7.94 0.01
CA ARG A 1 13.63 -8.34 0.00
C ARG A 1 13.72 -9.85 0.23
N VAL A 2 14.79 -10.52 -0.18
CA VAL A 2 15.03 -11.96 0.09
C VAL A 2 16.50 -12.15 0.40
N GLY A 3 16.83 -12.96 1.40
CA GLY A 3 18.21 -13.22 1.81
C GLY A 3 18.35 -14.51 2.61
N GLY A 4 19.60 -14.90 2.88
CA GLY A 4 19.91 -16.11 3.65
C GLY A 4 21.31 -16.65 3.36
N GLY A 5 21.80 -17.51 4.26
CA GLY A 5 23.10 -18.14 4.16
C GLY A 5 24.31 -17.21 4.33
N THR A 6 25.51 -17.79 4.29
CA THR A 6 26.77 -17.08 4.57
C THR A 6 27.85 -17.29 3.51
N SER A 7 27.78 -18.35 2.71
CA SER A 7 28.78 -18.68 1.69
C SER A 7 28.16 -19.48 0.55
N VAL A 8 28.72 -19.33 -0.66
CA VAL A 8 28.27 -20.02 -1.88
C VAL A 8 28.47 -21.54 -1.84
N ASN A 9 29.33 -22.03 -0.94
CA ASN A 9 29.69 -23.45 -0.81
C ASN A 9 29.06 -24.13 0.41
N ALA A 10 28.20 -23.41 1.16
CA ALA A 10 27.62 -23.89 2.41
C ALA A 10 26.10 -24.02 2.27
N ILE A 11 25.52 -25.02 2.94
CA ILE A 11 24.07 -25.11 3.09
C ILE A 11 23.64 -23.97 4.04
N PRO A 12 22.73 -23.07 3.62
CA PRO A 12 22.22 -22.00 4.49
C PRO A 12 21.54 -22.58 5.74
N TYR A 13 21.84 -22.03 6.91
CA TYR A 13 21.14 -22.35 8.16
C TYR A 13 19.90 -21.47 8.39
N GLU A 14 19.78 -20.38 7.63
CA GLU A 14 18.63 -19.48 7.66
C GLU A 14 18.36 -18.88 6.28
N ALA A 15 17.11 -18.51 6.05
CA ALA A 15 16.67 -17.67 4.95
C ALA A 15 15.48 -16.83 5.41
N TRP A 16 15.31 -15.66 4.80
CA TRP A 16 14.24 -14.74 5.12
C TRP A 16 13.75 -14.04 3.86
N MET A 17 12.49 -13.60 3.90
CA MET A 17 11.88 -12.78 2.88
C MET A 17 10.98 -11.75 3.51
N GLU A 18 10.84 -10.61 2.84
CA GLU A 18 9.84 -9.59 3.16
C GLU A 18 8.86 -9.51 2.02
N VAL A 19 7.58 -9.64 2.36
CA VAL A 19 6.47 -9.66 1.43
C VAL A 19 5.49 -8.56 1.81
N ASP A 20 5.23 -7.66 0.88
CA ASP A 20 4.25 -6.58 1.01
C ASP A 20 2.95 -7.02 0.31
N MET A 21 1.82 -6.92 1.01
CA MET A 21 0.51 -7.30 0.48
C MET A 21 -0.43 -6.10 0.57
N ARG A 22 -1.20 -5.87 -0.49
CA ARG A 22 -2.12 -4.72 -0.57
C ARG A 22 -3.42 -5.10 -1.25
N SER A 23 -4.51 -4.55 -0.74
CA SER A 23 -5.84 -4.54 -1.35
C SER A 23 -6.62 -3.34 -0.81
N ALA A 24 -7.51 -2.75 -1.62
CA ALA A 24 -8.51 -1.81 -1.13
C ALA A 24 -9.62 -2.53 -0.33
N ASP A 25 -9.86 -3.81 -0.64
CA ASP A 25 -10.84 -4.67 0.03
C ASP A 25 -10.19 -5.50 1.14
N GLU A 26 -10.75 -5.42 2.35
CA GLU A 26 -10.24 -6.09 3.56
C GLU A 26 -10.29 -7.62 3.45
N ALA A 27 -11.40 -8.14 2.93
CA ALA A 27 -11.60 -9.58 2.79
C ALA A 27 -10.57 -10.19 1.82
N SER A 28 -10.28 -9.50 0.72
CA SER A 28 -9.27 -9.88 -0.25
C SER A 28 -7.86 -9.82 0.34
N LEU A 29 -7.52 -8.78 1.12
CA LEU A 29 -6.21 -8.71 1.79
C LEU A 29 -6.02 -9.88 2.75
N LYS A 30 -7.03 -10.15 3.58
CA LYS A 30 -7.03 -11.27 4.52
C LYS A 30 -6.90 -12.61 3.81
N ALA A 31 -7.64 -12.82 2.72
CA ALA A 31 -7.58 -14.05 1.95
C ALA A 31 -6.19 -14.29 1.33
N VAL A 32 -5.49 -13.24 0.88
CA VAL A 32 -4.12 -13.37 0.36
C VAL A 32 -3.13 -13.67 1.48
N ASP A 33 -3.24 -13.00 2.63
CA ASP A 33 -2.40 -13.26 3.81
C ASP A 33 -2.54 -14.71 4.32
N GLU A 34 -3.77 -15.20 4.43
CA GLU A 34 -4.06 -16.58 4.84
C GLU A 34 -3.49 -17.60 3.85
N LYS A 35 -3.70 -17.40 2.55
CA LYS A 35 -3.15 -18.28 1.51
C LYS A 35 -1.62 -18.28 1.49
N PHE A 36 -1.01 -17.12 1.65
CA PHE A 36 0.45 -17.00 1.71
C PHE A 36 1.02 -17.77 2.91
N LYS A 37 0.47 -17.56 4.11
CA LYS A 37 0.90 -18.28 5.32
C LYS A 37 0.71 -19.79 5.19
N ALA A 38 -0.42 -20.23 4.60
CA ALA A 38 -0.67 -21.64 4.35
C ALA A 38 0.37 -22.24 3.39
N ALA A 39 0.65 -21.57 2.26
CA ALA A 39 1.64 -22.02 1.29
C ALA A 39 3.07 -22.10 1.87
N VAL A 40 3.44 -21.14 2.71
CA VAL A 40 4.73 -21.16 3.42
C VAL A 40 4.81 -22.35 4.38
N GLN A 41 3.74 -22.60 5.15
CA GLN A 41 3.71 -23.73 6.08
C GLN A 41 3.71 -25.08 5.35
N GLU A 42 3.01 -25.20 4.24
CA GLU A 42 3.03 -26.37 3.35
C GLU A 42 4.45 -26.65 2.85
N ALA A 43 5.14 -25.64 2.32
CA ALA A 43 6.52 -25.76 1.85
C ALA A 43 7.49 -26.21 2.97
N VAL A 44 7.34 -25.68 4.19
CA VAL A 44 8.14 -26.13 5.36
C VAL A 44 7.89 -27.61 5.66
N ASN A 45 6.64 -28.05 5.61
CA ASN A 45 6.27 -29.44 5.88
C ASN A 45 6.81 -30.38 4.79
N GLU A 46 6.66 -30.01 3.52
CA GLU A 46 7.17 -30.76 2.38
C GLU A 46 8.69 -30.93 2.45
N GLU A 47 9.43 -29.86 2.77
CA GLU A 47 10.89 -29.92 2.86
C GLU A 47 11.34 -30.76 4.07
N ASN A 48 10.69 -30.61 5.23
CA ASN A 48 10.96 -31.46 6.39
C ASN A 48 10.70 -32.95 6.08
N HIS A 49 9.61 -33.25 5.38
CA HIS A 49 9.29 -34.62 4.95
C HIS A 49 10.33 -35.15 3.96
N ARG A 50 10.74 -34.34 2.97
CA ARG A 50 11.78 -34.69 1.98
C ARG A 50 13.09 -35.14 2.63
N TRP A 51 13.46 -34.54 3.76
CA TRP A 51 14.69 -34.86 4.48
C TRP A 51 14.49 -35.83 5.67
N ASN A 52 13.33 -36.49 5.77
CA ASN A 52 12.98 -37.38 6.88
C ASN A 52 13.23 -36.73 8.26
N ASP A 53 12.78 -35.48 8.43
CA ASP A 53 12.94 -34.69 9.66
C ASP A 53 14.39 -34.43 10.11
N ARG A 54 15.39 -34.75 9.28
CA ARG A 54 16.80 -34.46 9.57
C ARG A 54 17.09 -32.98 9.32
N GLY A 55 17.34 -32.23 10.40
CA GLY A 55 17.61 -30.80 10.31
C GLY A 55 16.32 -30.00 10.08
N LYS A 56 15.35 -30.16 11.00
CA LYS A 56 14.03 -29.56 10.89
C LYS A 56 14.10 -28.05 10.64
N LEU A 57 13.40 -27.62 9.60
CA LEU A 57 13.11 -26.23 9.30
C LEU A 57 11.89 -25.77 10.10
N SER A 58 11.94 -24.52 10.56
CA SER A 58 10.81 -23.80 11.12
C SER A 58 10.67 -22.45 10.42
N VAL A 59 9.51 -21.82 10.55
CA VAL A 59 9.24 -20.48 10.02
C VAL A 59 8.65 -19.61 11.13
N SER A 60 9.08 -18.35 11.17
CA SER A 60 8.58 -17.34 12.11
C SER A 60 8.06 -16.14 11.32
N PRO A 61 6.74 -16.03 11.08
CA PRO A 61 6.16 -14.87 10.43
C PRO A 61 6.18 -13.66 11.37
N GLU A 62 6.78 -12.56 10.92
CA GLU A 62 6.79 -11.29 11.65
C GLU A 62 6.08 -10.20 10.85
N LEU A 63 5.12 -9.52 11.49
CA LEU A 63 4.40 -8.41 10.88
C LEU A 63 5.24 -7.13 10.99
N VAL A 64 5.77 -6.66 9.87
CA VAL A 64 6.59 -5.44 9.83
C VAL A 64 5.73 -4.17 9.93
N GLY A 65 4.54 -4.17 9.34
CA GLY A 65 3.62 -3.06 9.42
C GLY A 65 2.24 -3.40 8.87
N LEU A 66 1.22 -2.83 9.50
CA LEU A 66 -0.18 -2.97 9.08
C LEU A 66 -0.76 -1.59 8.86
N ARG A 67 -1.23 -1.35 7.64
CA ARG A 67 -2.03 -0.18 7.31
C ARG A 67 -3.45 -0.68 7.06
N PRO A 68 -4.46 -0.10 7.72
CA PRO A 68 -5.83 -0.54 7.50
C PRO A 68 -6.20 -0.35 6.03
N THR A 69 -7.02 -1.24 5.51
CA THR A 69 -7.66 -1.01 4.22
C THR A 69 -8.69 0.11 4.37
N GLY A 70 -9.06 0.70 3.24
CA GLY A 70 -10.05 1.75 3.23
C GLY A 70 -10.42 2.13 1.82
N GLN A 71 -11.70 2.34 1.61
CA GLN A 71 -12.22 2.83 0.34
C GLN A 71 -13.34 3.83 0.63
N THR A 72 -13.24 5.00 0.00
CA THR A 72 -14.35 5.94 -0.07
C THR A 72 -15.08 5.70 -1.39
N PRO A 73 -16.40 5.42 -1.39
CA PRO A 73 -17.16 5.16 -2.61
C PRO A 73 -17.02 6.30 -3.63
N ALA A 74 -16.91 5.95 -4.92
CA ALA A 74 -16.70 6.91 -5.99
C ALA A 74 -17.85 7.92 -6.13
N ASP A 75 -19.06 7.51 -5.78
CA ASP A 75 -20.29 8.30 -5.79
C ASP A 75 -20.52 9.11 -4.48
N SER A 76 -19.64 8.96 -3.49
CA SER A 76 -19.76 9.71 -2.24
C SER A 76 -19.64 11.24 -2.46
N PRO A 77 -20.28 12.07 -1.61
CA PRO A 77 -20.23 13.51 -1.75
C PRO A 77 -18.82 14.09 -1.75
N ILE A 78 -17.91 13.56 -0.91
CA ILE A 78 -16.53 14.03 -0.84
C ILE A 78 -15.74 13.75 -2.14
N VAL A 79 -15.93 12.57 -2.73
CA VAL A 79 -15.28 12.21 -4.00
C VAL A 79 -15.85 13.01 -5.16
N GLN A 80 -17.18 13.11 -5.27
CA GLN A 80 -17.82 13.88 -6.33
C GLN A 80 -17.46 15.36 -6.27
N THR A 81 -17.38 15.94 -5.06
CA THR A 81 -16.94 17.32 -4.86
C THR A 81 -15.48 17.50 -5.28
N ALA A 82 -14.58 16.59 -4.88
CA ALA A 82 -13.17 16.64 -5.29
C ALA A 82 -13.02 16.56 -6.82
N LEU A 83 -13.77 15.69 -7.49
CA LEU A 83 -13.77 15.59 -8.95
C LEU A 83 -14.32 16.86 -9.63
N ALA A 84 -15.39 17.44 -9.08
CA ALA A 84 -15.97 18.68 -9.60
C ALA A 84 -15.01 19.87 -9.46
N VAL A 85 -14.35 20.00 -8.31
CA VAL A 85 -13.33 21.02 -8.06
C VAL A 85 -12.16 20.88 -9.03
N SER A 86 -11.65 19.66 -9.23
CA SER A 86 -10.57 19.43 -10.20
C SER A 86 -10.98 19.79 -11.62
N ARG A 87 -12.20 19.44 -12.06
CA ARG A 87 -12.74 19.86 -13.37
C ARG A 87 -12.83 21.37 -13.51
N ALA A 88 -13.30 22.07 -12.47
CA ALA A 88 -13.41 23.54 -12.49
C ALA A 88 -12.04 24.24 -12.61
N LEU A 89 -10.98 23.63 -12.06
CA LEU A 89 -9.61 24.12 -12.16
C LEU A 89 -8.86 23.62 -13.41
N GLY A 90 -9.51 22.84 -14.28
CA GLY A 90 -8.87 22.26 -15.47
C GLY A 90 -7.85 21.14 -15.16
N ILE A 91 -7.86 20.60 -13.94
CA ILE A 91 -6.95 19.53 -13.49
C ILE A 91 -7.54 18.18 -13.92
N LYS A 92 -6.78 17.42 -14.73
CA LYS A 92 -7.15 16.05 -15.10
C LYS A 92 -6.82 15.10 -13.96
N GLU A 93 -7.86 14.53 -13.35
CA GLU A 93 -7.74 13.59 -12.25
C GLU A 93 -8.27 12.21 -12.61
N GLN A 94 -7.72 11.21 -11.93
CA GLN A 94 -8.19 9.83 -11.96
C GLN A 94 -8.28 9.34 -10.53
N LEU A 95 -9.33 8.59 -10.22
CA LEU A 95 -9.40 7.87 -8.95
C LEU A 95 -8.33 6.77 -8.97
N ARG A 96 -7.57 6.69 -7.87
CA ARG A 96 -6.48 5.73 -7.69
C ARG A 96 -6.56 5.15 -6.30
N GLU A 97 -6.04 3.94 -6.19
CA GLU A 97 -5.82 3.28 -4.90
C GLU A 97 -4.38 3.54 -4.46
N GLY A 98 -4.22 3.77 -3.16
CA GLY A 98 -2.93 4.05 -2.55
C GLY A 98 -3.01 3.84 -1.05
N SER A 99 -1.85 3.64 -0.43
CA SER A 99 -1.75 3.56 1.02
C SER A 99 -1.24 4.90 1.55
N THR A 100 -2.11 5.64 2.23
CA THR A 100 -1.87 6.99 2.75
C THR A 100 -2.52 7.14 4.13
N ASP A 101 -2.30 8.27 4.79
CA ASP A 101 -2.96 8.55 6.07
C ASP A 101 -4.49 8.62 5.96
N SER A 102 -5.04 8.77 4.75
CA SER A 102 -6.49 8.71 4.52
C SER A 102 -7.09 7.33 4.80
N ASN A 103 -6.30 6.26 4.85
CA ASN A 103 -6.80 4.92 5.18
C ASN A 103 -7.33 4.83 6.63
N VAL A 104 -6.74 5.57 7.57
CA VAL A 104 -7.15 5.55 8.99
C VAL A 104 -8.60 6.05 9.16
N PRO A 105 -8.99 7.26 8.70
CA PRO A 105 -10.38 7.71 8.80
C PRO A 105 -11.34 6.82 8.00
N MET A 106 -10.94 6.31 6.83
CA MET A 106 -11.79 5.36 6.07
C MET A 106 -12.14 4.13 6.90
N ASN A 107 -11.16 3.56 7.61
CA ASN A 107 -11.37 2.41 8.50
C ASN A 107 -12.26 2.74 9.71
N LEU A 108 -12.26 4.00 10.15
CA LEU A 108 -13.17 4.52 11.17
C LEU A 108 -14.55 4.91 10.61
N HIS A 109 -14.86 4.55 9.36
CA HIS A 109 -16.09 4.92 8.65
C HIS A 109 -16.28 6.43 8.45
N ILE A 110 -15.19 7.18 8.42
CA ILE A 110 -15.16 8.60 8.12
C ILE A 110 -14.70 8.76 6.66
N PRO A 111 -15.55 9.28 5.74
CA PRO A 111 -15.16 9.48 4.35
C PRO A 111 -13.91 10.36 4.23
N ALA A 112 -12.90 9.88 3.51
CA ALA A 112 -11.65 10.61 3.31
C ALA A 112 -11.14 10.45 1.88
N VAL A 113 -10.37 11.42 1.40
CA VAL A 113 -9.69 11.38 0.10
C VAL A 113 -8.29 11.95 0.23
N THR A 114 -7.34 11.40 -0.52
CA THR A 114 -6.04 12.04 -0.74
C THR A 114 -6.07 12.81 -2.06
N ILE A 115 -5.59 14.04 -2.06
CA ILE A 115 -5.45 14.86 -3.26
C ILE A 115 -3.97 15.13 -3.55
N SER A 116 -3.63 15.32 -4.83
CA SER A 116 -2.29 15.75 -5.20
C SER A 116 -2.00 17.16 -4.67
N GLY A 117 -0.78 17.39 -4.20
CA GLY A 117 -0.26 18.70 -3.81
C GLY A 117 0.04 19.64 -4.99
N GLY A 118 -0.25 19.21 -6.22
CA GLY A 118 0.16 19.93 -7.44
C GLY A 118 1.63 19.68 -7.78
N GLY A 119 2.08 20.20 -8.92
CA GLY A 119 3.41 19.93 -9.44
C GLY A 119 3.57 18.48 -9.88
N ILE A 120 4.81 18.06 -10.13
CA ILE A 120 5.10 16.71 -10.61
C ILE A 120 6.21 16.11 -9.75
N GLY A 121 5.85 15.11 -8.94
CA GLY A 121 6.82 14.24 -8.27
C GLY A 121 7.21 13.06 -9.17
N THR A 122 8.51 12.73 -9.20
CA THR A 122 9.03 11.59 -9.94
C THR A 122 9.94 10.75 -9.07
N GLY A 123 9.92 9.43 -9.26
CA GLY A 123 10.86 8.53 -8.60
C GLY A 123 10.68 8.43 -7.08
N ALA A 124 9.46 8.56 -6.57
CA ALA A 124 9.17 8.42 -5.14
C ALA A 124 9.80 7.15 -4.56
N HIS A 125 10.48 7.28 -3.41
CA HIS A 125 11.21 6.21 -2.72
C HIS A 125 12.45 5.71 -3.47
N SER A 126 13.11 6.57 -4.25
CA SER A 126 14.35 6.23 -4.95
C SER A 126 15.41 7.31 -4.79
N LEU A 127 16.67 6.98 -5.09
CA LEU A 127 17.76 7.98 -5.11
C LEU A 127 17.54 9.10 -6.14
N GLY A 128 16.71 8.85 -7.16
CA GLY A 128 16.32 9.83 -8.17
C GLY A 128 15.02 10.56 -7.86
N GLU A 129 14.55 10.51 -6.61
CA GLU A 129 13.36 11.24 -6.20
C GLU A 129 13.55 12.75 -6.44
N ALA A 130 12.61 13.35 -7.15
CA ALA A 130 12.65 14.76 -7.52
C ALA A 130 11.23 15.34 -7.60
N PHE A 131 11.16 16.66 -7.49
CA PHE A 131 9.92 17.41 -7.59
C PHE A 131 10.09 18.61 -8.53
N ASP A 132 9.28 18.65 -9.58
CA ASP A 132 9.12 19.84 -10.41
C ASP A 132 8.01 20.71 -9.80
N PRO A 133 8.35 21.91 -9.29
CA PRO A 133 7.38 22.81 -8.67
C PRO A 133 6.50 23.55 -9.69
N LYS A 134 6.74 23.39 -11.00
CA LYS A 134 5.88 23.96 -12.03
C LYS A 134 4.42 23.59 -11.76
N ASP A 135 3.56 24.59 -11.71
CA ASP A 135 2.12 24.46 -11.44
C ASP A 135 1.74 23.87 -10.07
N SER A 136 2.68 23.77 -9.12
CA SER A 136 2.41 23.34 -7.72
C SER A 136 1.37 24.18 -7.00
N TRP A 137 1.27 25.48 -7.33
CA TRP A 137 0.26 26.39 -6.80
C TRP A 137 -1.18 25.90 -7.03
N GLN A 138 -1.43 25.10 -8.07
CA GLN A 138 -2.75 24.52 -8.36
C GLN A 138 -3.20 23.55 -7.26
N GLY A 139 -2.29 22.86 -6.60
CA GLY A 139 -2.61 21.96 -5.48
C GLY A 139 -3.18 22.70 -4.29
N THR A 140 -2.55 23.82 -3.90
CA THR A 140 -3.05 24.69 -2.83
C THR A 140 -4.43 25.27 -3.18
N GLN A 141 -4.63 25.73 -4.42
CA GLN A 141 -5.93 26.21 -4.86
C GLN A 141 -7.00 25.11 -4.80
N ARG A 142 -6.67 23.89 -5.25
CA ARG A 142 -7.56 22.73 -5.18
C ARG A 142 -7.94 22.40 -3.73
N ALA A 143 -6.97 22.40 -2.81
CA ALA A 143 -7.21 22.09 -1.40
C ALA A 143 -8.18 23.11 -0.76
N ILE A 144 -7.94 24.41 -0.99
CA ILE A 144 -8.81 25.48 -0.46
C ILE A 144 -10.21 25.38 -1.06
N LEU A 145 -10.32 25.25 -2.38
CA LEU A 145 -11.61 25.21 -3.06
C LEU A 145 -12.41 23.95 -2.65
N LEU A 146 -11.75 22.82 -2.46
CA LEU A 146 -12.37 21.60 -1.94
C LEU A 146 -12.90 21.82 -0.52
N ALA A 147 -12.08 22.37 0.39
CA ALA A 147 -12.50 22.63 1.77
C ALA A 147 -13.73 23.55 1.82
N VAL A 148 -13.72 24.65 1.06
CA VAL A 148 -14.87 25.58 0.98
C VAL A 148 -16.10 24.92 0.37
N SER A 149 -15.93 24.07 -0.64
CA SER A 149 -17.04 23.38 -1.30
C SER A 149 -17.70 22.33 -0.39
N LEU A 150 -16.93 21.69 0.50
CA LEU A 150 -17.42 20.71 1.47
C LEU A 150 -18.05 21.33 2.72
N ALA A 151 -17.79 22.62 2.97
CA ALA A 151 -18.35 23.35 4.12
C ALA A 151 -19.77 23.90 3.87
N ARG A 152 -20.36 23.62 2.71
CA ARG A 152 -21.68 24.10 2.28
C ARG A 152 -22.77 23.08 2.53
#